data_AF-A0A8J2Q9B3-F1
#
_entry.id   AF-A0A8J2Q9B3-F1
#
_cell.length_a   1.000
_cell.length_b   1.000
_cell.length_c   1.000
_cell.angle_alpha   90.00
_cell.angle_beta   90.00
_cell.angle_gamma   90.00
#
_symmetry.space_group_name_H-M   'P 1'
#
loop_
_entity.id
_entity.type
_entity.pdbx_description
1 polymer ?
#
loop_
_entity_poly.entity_id
_entity_poly.type
_entity_poly.pdbx_seq_one_letter_code
_entity_poly.pdbx_strand_id
1 'polypeptide(L)'
;MNPLRLQSEATTSSELEDVKQPNLEALGYYFDDHGVMRDKNEKGFEFTDQESYEKIALAVTEEIYRIMENPPYNMERQYLDDTDKKRSAFIFLSKDWYQKENLVVLIHGSGAVRAGQWSRRLIMNKSLNMGSQLPYLRICKSRDWGVVVMNTNMNVTDSDPFEALPGSRTPIEHGITVWEKYITKAKARSIAVVAHSAGGTVIAGIIENYWSKEWMKRLKCICLTDAVFTLPSVTNMDWLPAIRDWRATPHTEIGLQIDNRTIHGKYPYVTYVSAGTNQHEETSAVAVEDIFRFIDSYFE
;
A
#
# COMPACT_ATOMS: atom_id res chain seq x y z
N MET A 1 -12.80 39.58 -9.55
CA MET A 1 -14.18 39.57 -10.08
C MET A 1 -14.53 38.15 -10.49
N ASN A 2 -15.60 37.63 -9.92
CA ASN A 2 -16.13 36.27 -10.07
C ASN A 2 -17.01 36.19 -11.33
N PRO A 3 -16.99 35.06 -12.06
CA PRO A 3 -18.21 34.58 -12.69
C PRO A 3 -18.47 33.12 -12.34
N LEU A 4 -19.33 32.94 -11.33
CA LEU A 4 -20.08 31.73 -11.00
C LEU A 4 -21.43 31.76 -11.75
N ARG A 5 -21.93 30.56 -12.07
CA ARG A 5 -23.30 30.15 -12.50
C ARG A 5 -23.57 30.01 -13.99
N LEU A 6 -23.65 28.74 -14.41
CA LEU A 6 -24.69 28.17 -15.29
C LEU A 6 -24.93 26.75 -14.73
N GLN A 7 -25.92 26.63 -13.86
CA GLN A 7 -27.26 26.05 -14.13
C GLN A 7 -27.24 24.53 -14.28
N SER A 8 -27.87 23.92 -13.28
CA SER A 8 -28.22 22.53 -13.11
C SER A 8 -29.27 22.09 -14.14
N GLU A 9 -28.96 21.07 -14.92
CA GLU A 9 -29.97 20.18 -15.47
C GLU A 9 -29.77 18.80 -14.85
N ALA A 10 -30.78 18.39 -14.09
CA ALA A 10 -30.88 17.06 -13.52
C ALA A 10 -31.19 16.09 -14.65
N THR A 11 -30.14 15.49 -15.22
CA THR A 11 -30.29 14.32 -16.09
C THR A 11 -30.34 13.11 -15.17
N THR A 12 -31.55 12.57 -15.01
CA THR A 12 -31.85 11.28 -14.37
C THR A 12 -30.82 10.23 -14.79
N SER A 13 -29.92 9.89 -13.87
CA SER A 13 -29.01 8.76 -14.03
C SER A 13 -29.85 7.50 -14.08
N SER A 14 -29.88 6.86 -15.24
CA SER A 14 -30.39 5.50 -15.39
C SER A 14 -29.60 4.59 -14.44
N GLU A 15 -30.27 4.16 -13.37
CA GLU A 15 -29.82 3.10 -12.48
C GLU A 15 -29.52 1.87 -13.34
N LEU A 16 -28.24 1.59 -13.54
CA LEU A 16 -27.74 0.36 -14.11
C LEU A 16 -27.13 -0.42 -12.96
N GLU A 17 -27.58 -1.66 -12.80
CA GLU A 17 -27.23 -2.58 -11.73
C GLU A 17 -25.71 -2.60 -11.47
N ASP A 18 -25.28 -1.85 -10.45
CA ASP A 18 -24.01 -2.13 -9.78
C ASP A 18 -24.11 -3.57 -9.29
N VAL A 19 -23.24 -4.45 -9.78
CA VAL A 19 -23.00 -5.74 -9.13
C VAL A 19 -22.61 -5.40 -7.71
N LYS A 20 -23.56 -5.51 -6.78
CA LYS A 20 -23.43 -5.06 -5.41
C LYS A 20 -22.24 -5.81 -4.82
N GLN A 21 -21.11 -5.14 -4.69
CA GLN A 21 -19.92 -5.74 -4.13
C GLN A 21 -20.28 -6.35 -2.77
N PRO A 22 -19.75 -7.54 -2.43
CA PRO A 22 -20.20 -8.24 -1.25
C PRO A 22 -19.89 -7.40 0.00
N ASN A 23 -20.93 -7.06 0.77
CA ASN A 23 -20.80 -6.39 2.06
C ASN A 23 -20.41 -7.43 3.12
N LEU A 24 -19.39 -7.14 3.93
CA LEU A 24 -18.91 -8.03 4.99
C LEU A 24 -20.03 -8.41 5.97
N GLU A 25 -20.86 -7.43 6.35
CA GLU A 25 -22.02 -7.63 7.23
C GLU A 25 -23.07 -8.55 6.60
N ALA A 26 -23.29 -8.42 5.28
CA ALA A 26 -24.22 -9.29 4.55
C ALA A 26 -23.73 -10.74 4.46
N LEU A 27 -22.42 -10.96 4.62
CA LEU A 27 -21.82 -12.29 4.75
C LEU A 27 -21.80 -12.80 6.21
N GLY A 28 -22.36 -12.04 7.15
CA GLY A 28 -22.49 -12.41 8.55
C GLY A 28 -21.25 -12.14 9.40
N TYR A 29 -20.34 -11.28 8.91
CA TYR A 29 -19.09 -10.93 9.60
C TYR A 29 -18.99 -9.43 9.86
N TYR A 30 -18.26 -9.08 10.91
CA TYR A 30 -17.93 -7.70 11.26
C TYR A 30 -16.56 -7.62 11.95
N PHE A 31 -15.99 -6.43 12.09
CA PHE A 31 -14.81 -6.21 12.92
C PHE A 31 -15.23 -5.69 14.30
N ASP A 32 -14.77 -6.33 15.36
CA ASP A 32 -15.01 -5.87 16.73
C ASP A 32 -14.19 -4.60 17.07
N ASP A 33 -14.36 -4.08 18.30
CA ASP A 33 -13.67 -2.86 18.76
C ASP A 33 -12.14 -3.01 18.81
N HIS A 34 -11.62 -4.25 18.79
CA HIS A 34 -10.19 -4.56 18.70
C HIS A 34 -9.73 -4.75 17.25
N GLY A 35 -10.64 -4.64 16.28
CA GLY A 35 -10.39 -4.85 14.86
C GLY A 35 -10.22 -6.32 14.50
N VAL A 36 -10.72 -7.26 15.31
CA VAL A 36 -10.70 -8.69 15.01
C VAL A 36 -12.00 -9.05 14.29
N MET A 37 -11.90 -9.83 13.22
CA MET A 37 -13.08 -10.26 12.47
C MET A 37 -13.85 -11.33 13.22
N ARG A 38 -15.15 -11.12 13.40
CA ARG A 38 -16.08 -11.98 14.13
C ARG A 38 -17.32 -12.29 13.30
N ASP A 39 -17.89 -13.48 13.49
CA ASP A 39 -19.25 -13.78 13.08
C ASP A 39 -20.27 -13.23 14.09
N LYS A 40 -21.57 -13.35 13.77
CA LYS A 40 -22.68 -12.96 14.67
C LYS A 40 -22.71 -13.68 16.04
N ASN A 41 -21.91 -14.72 16.24
CA ASN A 41 -21.81 -15.50 17.47
C ASN A 41 -20.47 -15.28 18.18
N GLU A 42 -19.75 -14.21 17.86
CA GLU A 42 -18.42 -13.86 18.41
C GLU A 42 -17.29 -14.85 18.06
N LYS A 43 -17.51 -15.73 17.08
CA LYS A 43 -16.48 -16.67 16.61
C LYS A 43 -15.58 -16.02 15.58
N GLY A 44 -14.30 -16.40 15.59
CA GLY A 44 -13.36 -15.98 14.56
C GLY A 44 -13.68 -16.60 13.21
N PHE A 45 -13.07 -16.06 12.15
CA PHE A 45 -13.17 -16.65 10.82
C PHE A 45 -12.63 -18.09 10.80
N GLU A 46 -13.41 -19.02 10.25
CA GLU A 46 -13.01 -20.40 9.99
C GLU A 46 -13.05 -20.67 8.49
N PHE A 47 -11.95 -21.19 7.95
CA PHE A 47 -11.89 -21.57 6.55
C PHE A 47 -12.80 -22.77 6.28
N THR A 48 -13.73 -22.63 5.35
CA THR A 48 -14.60 -23.72 4.88
C THR A 48 -14.12 -24.26 3.54
N ASP A 49 -14.05 -23.38 2.54
CA ASP A 49 -13.73 -23.69 1.16
C ASP A 49 -13.19 -22.44 0.44
N GLN A 50 -12.59 -22.64 -0.72
CA GLN A 50 -11.89 -21.59 -1.46
C GLN A 50 -12.85 -20.53 -2.03
N GLU A 51 -14.03 -20.92 -2.48
CA GLU A 51 -14.99 -19.99 -3.10
C GLU A 51 -15.55 -19.02 -2.06
N SER A 52 -15.97 -19.55 -0.91
CA SER A 52 -16.40 -18.78 0.25
C SER A 52 -15.29 -17.87 0.77
N TYR A 53 -14.06 -18.38 0.85
CA TYR A 53 -12.90 -17.59 1.26
C TYR A 53 -12.67 -16.39 0.33
N GLU A 54 -12.68 -16.59 -0.98
CA GLU A 54 -12.47 -15.48 -1.92
C GLU A 54 -13.61 -14.45 -1.85
N LYS A 55 -14.87 -14.89 -1.72
CA LYS A 55 -16.01 -14.00 -1.55
C LYS A 55 -15.88 -13.12 -0.30
N ILE A 56 -15.51 -13.73 0.82
CA ILE A 56 -15.28 -13.02 2.09
C ILE A 56 -14.07 -12.09 1.97
N ALA A 57 -12.99 -12.55 1.35
CA ALA A 57 -11.78 -11.75 1.18
C ALA A 57 -11.97 -10.52 0.27
N LEU A 58 -12.87 -10.61 -0.73
CA LEU A 58 -13.34 -9.46 -1.52
C LEU A 58 -14.14 -8.49 -0.64
N ALA A 59 -15.07 -9.00 0.17
CA ALA A 59 -15.83 -8.16 1.10
C ALA A 59 -14.94 -7.44 2.12
N VAL A 60 -13.91 -8.12 2.63
CA VAL A 60 -12.89 -7.53 3.50
C VAL A 60 -12.12 -6.42 2.77
N THR A 61 -11.82 -6.60 1.49
CA THR A 61 -11.12 -5.56 0.71
C THR A 61 -11.97 -4.30 0.61
N GLU A 62 -13.25 -4.41 0.29
CA GLU A 62 -14.16 -3.27 0.24
C GLU A 62 -14.37 -2.61 1.61
N GLU A 63 -14.44 -3.42 2.67
CA GLU A 63 -14.53 -2.90 4.03
C GLU A 63 -13.27 -2.11 4.44
N ILE A 64 -12.07 -2.56 4.03
CA ILE A 64 -10.82 -1.80 4.24
C ILE A 64 -10.86 -0.48 3.49
N TYR A 65 -11.35 -0.43 2.25
CA TYR A 65 -11.53 0.83 1.53
C TYR A 65 -12.50 1.75 2.28
N ARG A 66 -13.65 1.24 2.71
CA ARG A 66 -14.63 1.99 3.49
C ARG A 66 -14.01 2.55 4.77
N ILE A 67 -13.23 1.74 5.51
CA ILE A 67 -12.53 2.19 6.71
C ILE A 67 -11.53 3.32 6.38
N MET A 68 -10.73 3.18 5.32
CA MET A 68 -9.75 4.21 4.92
C MET A 68 -10.43 5.52 4.49
N GLU A 69 -11.57 5.47 3.83
CA GLU A 69 -12.29 6.65 3.35
C GLU A 69 -13.00 7.42 4.47
N ASN A 70 -13.33 6.74 5.57
CA ASN A 70 -14.07 7.32 6.69
C ASN A 70 -13.16 7.81 7.83
N PRO A 71 -13.68 8.63 8.76
CA PRO A 71 -12.96 8.98 9.98
C PRO A 71 -12.49 7.74 10.74
N PRO A 72 -11.28 7.75 11.31
CA PRO A 72 -10.37 8.89 11.42
C PRO A 72 -9.43 9.06 10.22
N TYR A 73 -9.46 8.20 9.20
CA TYR A 73 -8.44 8.17 8.14
C TYR A 73 -8.69 9.22 7.06
N ASN A 74 -9.93 9.33 6.57
CA ASN A 74 -10.36 10.30 5.55
C ASN A 74 -9.45 10.30 4.30
N MET A 75 -9.08 9.12 3.83
CA MET A 75 -8.31 8.96 2.60
C MET A 75 -9.21 9.19 1.39
N GLU A 76 -8.67 9.86 0.37
CA GLU A 76 -9.35 10.14 -0.89
C GLU A 76 -9.00 9.09 -1.93
N ARG A 77 -10.01 8.41 -2.48
CA ARG A 77 -9.84 7.49 -3.61
C ARG A 77 -9.66 8.29 -4.90
N GLN A 78 -8.55 8.10 -5.57
CA GLN A 78 -8.19 8.83 -6.78
C GLN A 78 -7.89 7.85 -7.92
N TYR A 79 -8.62 7.97 -9.03
CA TYR A 79 -8.41 7.15 -10.22
C TYR A 79 -7.20 7.67 -11.01
N LEU A 80 -6.46 6.76 -11.68
CA LEU A 80 -5.34 7.15 -12.54
C LEU A 80 -5.82 7.87 -13.81
N ASP A 81 -7.08 7.65 -14.17
CA ASP A 81 -7.83 8.28 -15.25
C ASP A 81 -9.26 8.53 -14.76
N ASP A 82 -9.59 9.80 -14.52
CA ASP A 82 -10.91 10.21 -14.05
C ASP A 82 -11.97 10.25 -15.16
N THR A 83 -11.57 10.13 -16.44
CA THR A 83 -12.50 10.18 -17.57
C THR A 83 -13.20 8.83 -17.81
N ASP A 84 -12.56 7.73 -17.44
CA ASP A 84 -13.12 6.38 -17.50
C ASP A 84 -12.74 5.57 -16.25
N LYS A 85 -13.47 5.79 -15.16
CA LYS A 85 -13.25 5.11 -13.88
C LYS A 85 -13.41 3.59 -13.97
N LYS A 86 -14.18 3.08 -14.94
CA LYS A 86 -14.39 1.63 -15.13
C LYS A 86 -13.16 0.96 -15.71
N ARG A 87 -12.34 1.71 -16.46
CA ARG A 87 -11.08 1.25 -17.05
C ARG A 87 -9.86 1.87 -16.39
N SER A 88 -9.99 2.25 -15.12
CA SER A 88 -8.93 2.91 -14.39
C SER A 88 -8.65 2.25 -13.05
N ALA A 89 -7.37 1.98 -12.79
CA ALA A 89 -6.94 1.67 -11.44
C ALA A 89 -7.05 2.93 -10.57
N PHE A 90 -7.09 2.74 -9.25
CA PHE A 90 -7.09 3.85 -8.30
C PHE A 90 -6.03 3.68 -7.22
N ILE A 91 -5.75 4.76 -6.53
CA ILE A 91 -4.91 4.85 -5.33
C ILE A 91 -5.68 5.54 -4.21
N PHE A 92 -5.15 5.50 -3.00
CA PHE A 92 -5.63 6.37 -1.92
C PHE A 92 -4.61 7.42 -1.55
N LEU A 93 -5.09 8.63 -1.31
CA LEU A 93 -4.28 9.79 -0.98
C LEU A 93 -4.76 10.37 0.35
N SER A 94 -3.86 10.71 1.26
CA SER A 94 -4.26 11.44 2.46
C SER A 94 -4.66 12.87 2.09
N LYS A 95 -5.53 13.48 2.90
CA LYS A 95 -5.86 14.90 2.74
C LYS A 95 -4.60 15.78 2.65
N ASP A 96 -4.60 16.71 1.70
CA ASP A 96 -3.53 17.68 1.46
C ASP A 96 -2.12 17.07 1.23
N TRP A 97 -2.02 15.79 0.85
CA TRP A 97 -0.75 15.06 0.66
C TRP A 97 0.29 15.81 -0.17
N TYR A 98 -0.16 16.51 -1.22
CA TYR A 98 0.70 17.24 -2.16
C TYR A 98 1.33 18.50 -1.56
N GLN A 99 0.81 18.99 -0.44
CA GLN A 99 1.33 20.15 0.28
C GLN A 99 2.24 19.78 1.45
N LYS A 100 2.24 18.52 1.88
CA LYS A 100 3.03 18.06 3.03
C LYS A 100 4.52 18.10 2.74
N GLU A 101 5.32 18.43 3.75
CA GLU A 101 6.79 18.47 3.64
C GLU A 101 7.38 17.05 3.56
N ASN A 102 6.70 16.09 4.17
CA ASN A 102 7.08 14.69 4.25
C ASN A 102 5.99 13.80 3.65
N LEU A 103 6.37 12.82 2.85
CA LEU A 103 5.46 11.91 2.15
C LEU A 103 5.88 10.46 2.34
N VAL A 104 4.94 9.61 2.74
CA VAL A 104 5.13 8.16 2.81
C VAL A 104 4.33 7.46 1.72
N VAL A 105 4.97 6.57 0.98
CA VAL A 105 4.34 5.76 -0.08
C VAL A 105 4.27 4.32 0.40
N LEU A 106 3.07 3.74 0.41
CA LEU A 106 2.83 2.36 0.85
C LEU A 106 2.58 1.45 -0.34
N ILE A 107 3.33 0.36 -0.44
CA ILE A 107 3.28 -0.60 -1.55
C ILE A 107 3.14 -2.02 -1.00
N HIS A 108 1.99 -2.65 -1.24
CA HIS A 108 1.72 -4.01 -0.80
C HIS A 108 2.45 -5.07 -1.65
N GLY A 109 2.42 -6.33 -1.20
CA GLY A 109 2.97 -7.48 -1.92
C GLY A 109 2.14 -7.89 -3.14
N SER A 110 2.49 -9.02 -3.76
CA SER A 110 1.77 -9.58 -4.90
C SER A 110 0.56 -10.43 -4.47
N GLY A 111 -0.21 -10.91 -5.44
CA GLY A 111 -1.37 -11.77 -5.22
C GLY A 111 -2.66 -10.98 -5.10
N ALA A 112 -3.54 -11.43 -4.21
CA ALA A 112 -4.91 -10.90 -4.10
C ALA A 112 -5.06 -9.75 -3.10
N VAL A 113 -3.97 -9.29 -2.48
CA VAL A 113 -3.99 -8.04 -1.68
C VAL A 113 -4.17 -6.83 -2.61
N ARG A 114 -4.80 -5.79 -2.06
CA ARG A 114 -5.04 -4.50 -2.71
C ARG A 114 -4.60 -3.36 -1.79
N ALA A 115 -4.75 -2.12 -2.24
CA ALA A 115 -4.51 -0.93 -1.43
C ALA A 115 -5.14 -1.05 -0.02
N GLY A 116 -4.42 -0.59 1.01
CA GLY A 116 -4.84 -0.70 2.40
C GLY A 116 -4.44 -2.02 3.08
N GLN A 117 -3.89 -3.00 2.36
CA GLN A 117 -3.67 -4.35 2.88
C GLN A 117 -2.20 -4.79 2.81
N TRP A 118 -1.73 -5.43 3.87
CA TRP A 118 -0.50 -6.22 3.87
C TRP A 118 -0.80 -7.72 3.69
N SER A 119 -1.85 -8.24 4.35
CA SER A 119 -2.22 -9.65 4.30
C SER A 119 -3.69 -9.88 4.61
N ARG A 120 -4.44 -10.46 3.65
CA ARG A 120 -5.85 -10.86 3.85
C ARG A 120 -5.99 -11.86 5.01
N ARG A 121 -5.04 -12.80 5.11
CA ARG A 121 -5.01 -13.83 6.17
C ARG A 121 -4.93 -13.19 7.55
N LEU A 122 -4.04 -12.21 7.74
CA LEU A 122 -3.89 -11.54 9.03
C LEU A 122 -5.07 -10.62 9.35
N ILE A 123 -5.67 -9.96 8.36
CA ILE A 123 -6.89 -9.16 8.57
C ILE A 123 -8.01 -10.05 9.13
N MET A 124 -8.25 -11.20 8.50
CA MET A 124 -9.36 -12.09 8.89
C MET A 124 -9.09 -12.88 10.19
N ASN A 125 -7.84 -13.26 10.46
CA ASN A 125 -7.52 -14.19 11.56
C ASN A 125 -6.77 -13.57 12.75
N LYS A 126 -6.28 -12.34 12.63
CA LYS A 126 -5.53 -11.66 13.70
C LYS A 126 -6.17 -10.33 14.06
N SER A 127 -6.09 -9.34 13.18
CA SER A 127 -6.75 -8.05 13.31
C SER A 127 -6.48 -7.16 12.11
N LEU A 128 -7.29 -6.11 11.97
CA LEU A 128 -7.02 -4.97 11.11
C LEU A 128 -5.59 -4.45 11.30
N ASN A 129 -5.10 -4.29 12.53
CA ASN A 129 -3.77 -3.75 12.77
C ASN A 129 -2.64 -4.66 12.29
N MET A 130 -2.83 -5.98 12.34
CA MET A 130 -1.81 -6.93 11.91
C MET A 130 -1.78 -7.11 10.39
N GLY A 131 -2.92 -6.95 9.71
CA GLY A 131 -3.01 -7.26 8.28
C GLY A 131 -3.20 -6.08 7.35
N SER A 132 -3.45 -4.87 7.86
CA SER A 132 -3.71 -3.68 7.06
C SER A 132 -2.64 -2.61 7.19
N GLN A 133 -2.70 -1.62 6.29
CA GLN A 133 -1.89 -0.41 6.29
C GLN A 133 -2.42 0.66 7.28
N LEU A 134 -3.54 0.41 7.95
CA LEU A 134 -4.16 1.39 8.85
C LEU A 134 -3.23 1.91 9.97
N PRO A 135 -2.39 1.08 10.63
CA PRO A 135 -1.40 1.60 11.58
C PRO A 135 -0.46 2.64 10.98
N TYR A 136 0.01 2.41 9.75
CA TYR A 136 0.86 3.36 9.03
C TYR A 136 0.12 4.67 8.76
N LEU A 137 -1.16 4.61 8.37
CA LEU A 137 -1.97 5.81 8.16
C LEU A 137 -2.14 6.63 9.45
N ARG A 138 -2.40 5.98 10.59
CA ARG A 138 -2.54 6.67 11.89
C ARG A 138 -1.25 7.36 12.29
N ILE A 139 -0.13 6.68 12.13
CA ILE A 139 1.19 7.18 12.47
C ILE A 139 1.61 8.34 11.55
N CYS A 140 1.40 8.24 10.23
CA CYS A 140 1.67 9.36 9.33
C CYS A 140 0.79 10.56 9.64
N LYS A 141 -0.50 10.33 9.95
CA LYS A 141 -1.43 11.40 10.33
C LYS A 141 -0.99 12.12 11.61
N SER A 142 -0.51 11.40 12.63
CA SER A 142 -0.05 12.03 13.87
C SER A 142 1.23 12.88 13.69
N ARG A 143 2.02 12.60 12.65
CA ARG A 143 3.21 13.38 12.27
C ARG A 143 2.95 14.48 11.22
N ASP A 144 1.70 14.68 10.82
CA ASP A 144 1.30 15.57 9.73
C ASP A 144 1.96 15.24 8.36
N TRP A 145 2.25 13.96 8.12
CA TRP A 145 2.84 13.50 6.86
C TRP A 145 1.77 13.16 5.83
N GLY A 146 2.09 13.39 4.55
CA GLY A 146 1.27 12.94 3.43
C GLY A 146 1.41 11.43 3.25
N VAL A 147 0.36 10.78 2.75
CA VAL A 147 0.40 9.35 2.40
C VAL A 147 -0.14 9.10 1.01
N VAL A 148 0.57 8.27 0.25
CA VAL A 148 0.08 7.64 -0.99
C VAL A 148 0.03 6.13 -0.78
N VAL A 149 -1.14 5.54 -0.96
CA VAL A 149 -1.35 4.09 -0.90
C VAL A 149 -1.57 3.57 -2.32
N MET A 150 -0.61 2.83 -2.85
CA MET A 150 -0.70 2.26 -4.19
C MET A 150 -1.60 1.01 -4.21
N ASN A 151 -2.22 0.74 -5.36
CA ASN A 151 -3.01 -0.46 -5.62
C ASN A 151 -2.39 -1.28 -6.75
N THR A 152 -1.15 -1.73 -6.54
CA THR A 152 -0.27 -2.24 -7.60
C THR A 152 -0.77 -3.53 -8.26
N ASN A 153 -1.69 -4.26 -7.63
CA ASN A 153 -2.28 -5.49 -8.17
C ASN A 153 -3.62 -5.26 -8.89
N MET A 154 -4.11 -4.02 -8.99
CA MET A 154 -5.29 -3.68 -9.79
C MET A 154 -4.87 -3.46 -11.25
N ASN A 155 -4.72 -4.56 -11.98
CA ASN A 155 -4.12 -4.54 -13.33
C ASN A 155 -5.07 -4.86 -14.47
N VAL A 156 -6.27 -5.38 -14.15
CA VAL A 156 -7.32 -5.72 -15.11
C VAL A 156 -8.67 -5.21 -14.63
N THR A 157 -9.64 -5.07 -15.54
CA THR A 157 -11.05 -4.79 -15.22
C THR A 157 -11.67 -5.89 -14.38
N ASP A 158 -12.72 -5.59 -13.62
CA ASP A 158 -13.47 -6.60 -12.85
C ASP A 158 -14.54 -7.34 -13.72
N SER A 159 -14.72 -6.92 -14.97
CA SER A 159 -15.64 -7.54 -15.95
C SER A 159 -14.95 -8.54 -16.88
N ASP A 160 -15.69 -9.56 -17.31
CA ASP A 160 -15.30 -10.50 -18.37
C ASP A 160 -15.69 -9.94 -19.76
N PRO A 161 -14.80 -9.90 -20.76
CA PRO A 161 -13.38 -10.28 -20.72
C PRO A 161 -12.54 -9.34 -19.85
N PHE A 162 -11.59 -9.93 -19.11
CA PHE A 162 -10.61 -9.18 -18.35
C PHE A 162 -9.70 -8.38 -19.28
N GLU A 163 -9.76 -7.06 -19.20
CA GLU A 163 -8.93 -6.16 -19.99
C GLU A 163 -7.86 -5.49 -19.13
N ALA A 164 -6.64 -5.37 -19.64
CA ALA A 164 -5.56 -4.69 -18.94
C ALA A 164 -5.86 -3.19 -18.75
N LEU A 165 -5.65 -2.67 -17.53
CA LEU A 165 -5.91 -1.27 -17.19
C LEU A 165 -4.75 -0.36 -17.65
N PRO A 166 -4.99 0.64 -18.50
CA PRO A 166 -3.95 1.57 -18.95
C PRO A 166 -3.25 2.29 -17.78
N GLY A 167 -1.91 2.35 -17.79
CA GLY A 167 -1.13 2.94 -16.71
C GLY A 167 -1.07 2.05 -15.46
N SER A 168 -1.56 0.82 -15.54
CA SER A 168 -1.58 -0.14 -14.44
C SER A 168 -1.56 -1.59 -14.94
N ARG A 169 -1.08 -1.89 -16.15
CA ARG A 169 -1.19 -3.27 -16.71
C ARG A 169 -0.29 -4.28 -15.97
N THR A 170 0.70 -3.77 -15.25
CA THR A 170 1.56 -4.54 -14.35
C THR A 170 1.79 -3.77 -13.05
N PRO A 171 2.21 -4.44 -11.96
CA PRO A 171 2.57 -3.76 -10.71
C PRO A 171 3.63 -2.68 -10.89
N ILE A 172 4.62 -2.91 -11.75
CA ILE A 172 5.69 -1.94 -12.04
C ILE A 172 5.13 -0.76 -12.84
N GLU A 173 4.30 -1.00 -13.87
CA GLU A 173 3.64 0.06 -14.64
C GLU A 173 2.75 0.94 -13.74
N HIS A 174 2.00 0.33 -12.82
CA HIS A 174 1.21 1.06 -11.82
C HIS A 174 2.10 1.98 -10.98
N GLY A 175 3.18 1.43 -10.41
CA GLY A 175 4.12 2.19 -9.58
C GLY A 175 4.72 3.39 -10.33
N ILE A 176 5.21 3.15 -11.55
CA ILE A 176 5.78 4.19 -12.43
C ILE A 176 4.74 5.28 -12.73
N THR A 177 3.51 4.88 -13.12
CA THR A 177 2.43 5.79 -13.46
C THR A 177 2.01 6.64 -12.26
N VAL A 178 1.85 6.04 -11.08
CA VAL A 178 1.53 6.76 -9.84
C VAL A 178 2.66 7.73 -9.49
N TRP A 179 3.91 7.29 -9.61
CA TRP A 179 5.05 8.13 -9.28
C TRP A 179 5.10 9.36 -10.17
N GLU A 180 4.99 9.17 -11.48
CA GLU A 180 4.98 10.24 -12.47
C GLU A 180 3.79 11.19 -12.30
N LYS A 181 2.56 10.67 -12.16
CA LYS A 181 1.34 11.50 -12.11
C LYS A 181 1.15 12.24 -10.81
N TYR A 182 1.59 11.67 -9.69
CA TYR A 182 1.28 12.17 -8.34
C TYR A 182 2.55 12.55 -7.57
N ILE A 183 3.46 11.62 -7.36
CA ILE A 183 4.60 11.83 -6.44
C ILE A 183 5.56 12.93 -6.94
N THR A 184 5.75 13.06 -8.26
CA THR A 184 6.54 14.16 -8.84
C THR A 184 5.95 15.54 -8.54
N LYS A 185 4.63 15.65 -8.36
CA LYS A 185 3.90 16.91 -8.12
C LYS A 185 3.82 17.30 -6.64
N ALA A 186 4.14 16.38 -5.73
CA ALA A 186 4.17 16.68 -4.31
C ALA A 186 5.26 17.72 -3.98
N LYS A 187 4.96 18.66 -3.10
CA LYS A 187 5.94 19.61 -2.53
C LYS A 187 6.89 18.96 -1.51
N ALA A 188 6.64 17.69 -1.16
CA ALA A 188 7.43 16.96 -0.18
C ALA A 188 8.93 17.03 -0.50
N ARG A 189 9.72 17.40 0.50
CA ARG A 189 11.19 17.46 0.45
C ARG A 189 11.80 16.10 0.76
N SER A 190 11.12 15.34 1.62
CA SER A 190 11.52 14.00 2.03
C SER A 190 10.40 13.00 1.75
N ILE A 191 10.77 11.95 1.03
CA ILE A 191 9.88 10.86 0.64
C ILE A 191 10.45 9.56 1.19
N ALA A 192 9.60 8.76 1.83
CA ALA A 192 9.90 7.41 2.25
C ALA A 192 8.97 6.44 1.53
N VAL A 193 9.47 5.25 1.24
CA VAL A 193 8.67 4.15 0.70
C VAL A 193 8.66 3.02 1.72
N VAL A 194 7.48 2.48 2.04
CA VAL A 194 7.35 1.21 2.75
C VAL A 194 6.79 0.19 1.78
N ALA A 195 7.56 -0.86 1.51
CA ALA A 195 7.22 -1.86 0.50
C ALA A 195 7.36 -3.28 1.05
N HIS A 196 6.27 -4.04 0.98
CA HIS A 196 6.23 -5.42 1.46
C HIS A 196 6.43 -6.41 0.33
N SER A 197 7.22 -7.47 0.55
CA SER A 197 7.33 -8.60 -0.37
C SER A 197 7.64 -8.16 -1.81
N ALA A 198 6.84 -8.55 -2.80
CA ALA A 198 6.97 -8.12 -4.20
C ALA A 198 6.80 -6.60 -4.44
N GLY A 199 6.28 -5.84 -3.47
CA GLY A 199 6.28 -4.37 -3.51
C GLY A 199 7.68 -3.79 -3.65
N GLY A 200 8.71 -4.50 -3.17
CA GLY A 200 10.12 -4.15 -3.40
C GLY A 200 10.47 -4.06 -4.89
N THR A 201 9.93 -4.95 -5.73
CA THR A 201 10.16 -4.93 -7.18
C THR A 201 9.52 -3.70 -7.84
N VAL A 202 8.40 -3.21 -7.31
CA VAL A 202 7.75 -2.00 -7.81
C VAL A 202 8.62 -0.77 -7.56
N ILE A 203 9.11 -0.58 -6.32
CA ILE A 203 10.01 0.55 -6.04
C ILE A 203 11.37 0.42 -6.72
N ALA A 204 11.88 -0.80 -6.90
CA ALA A 204 13.06 -1.03 -7.74
C ALA A 204 12.82 -0.58 -9.19
N GLY A 205 11.68 -0.95 -9.79
CA GLY A 205 11.31 -0.51 -11.15
C GLY A 205 11.18 1.01 -11.29
N ILE A 206 10.62 1.67 -10.27
CA ILE A 206 10.56 3.14 -10.21
C ILE A 206 11.98 3.75 -10.20
N ILE A 207 12.88 3.23 -9.36
CA ILE A 207 14.27 3.71 -9.31
C ILE A 207 14.97 3.47 -10.64
N GLU A 208 14.89 2.28 -11.21
CA GLU A 208 15.53 1.94 -12.49
C GLU A 208 15.06 2.86 -13.63
N ASN A 209 13.79 3.29 -13.61
CA ASN A 209 13.27 4.25 -14.59
C ASN A 209 13.72 5.69 -14.37
N TYR A 210 14.02 6.10 -13.13
CA TYR A 210 14.12 7.52 -12.79
C TYR A 210 15.36 7.92 -12.00
N TRP A 211 16.29 7.02 -11.67
CA TRP A 211 17.46 7.32 -10.83
C TRP A 211 18.28 8.53 -11.31
N SER A 212 18.34 8.77 -12.63
CA SER A 212 19.06 9.91 -13.22
C SER A 212 18.33 11.26 -13.09
N LYS A 213 17.10 11.28 -12.56
CA LYS A 213 16.31 12.49 -12.40
C LYS A 213 16.59 13.14 -11.04
N GLU A 214 16.95 14.42 -11.04
CA GLU A 214 17.30 15.14 -9.80
C GLU A 214 16.22 15.09 -8.72
N TRP A 215 14.94 15.15 -9.12
CA TRP A 215 13.81 15.11 -8.18
C TRP A 215 13.68 13.77 -7.44
N MET A 216 14.36 12.70 -7.89
CA MET A 216 14.41 11.43 -7.16
C MET A 216 15.23 11.52 -5.88
N LYS A 217 16.15 12.46 -5.73
CA LYS A 217 16.92 12.67 -4.48
C LYS A 217 16.07 13.11 -3.28
N ARG A 218 14.78 13.37 -3.51
CA ARG A 218 13.76 13.54 -2.46
C ARG A 218 13.38 12.21 -1.80
N LEU A 219 13.57 11.08 -2.48
CA LEU A 219 13.47 9.75 -1.87
C LEU A 219 14.65 9.55 -0.92
N LYS A 220 14.38 9.62 0.38
CA LYS A 220 15.41 9.57 1.42
C LYS A 220 15.66 8.16 1.90
N CYS A 221 14.60 7.37 2.03
CA CYS A 221 14.71 6.00 2.50
C CYS A 221 13.66 5.05 1.92
N ILE A 222 14.03 3.78 1.81
CA ILE A 222 13.16 2.67 1.44
C ILE A 222 13.18 1.65 2.58
N CYS A 223 11.98 1.39 3.11
CA CYS A 223 11.72 0.42 4.15
C CYS A 223 11.08 -0.81 3.52
N LEU A 224 11.89 -1.84 3.30
CA LEU A 224 11.47 -3.12 2.78
C LEU A 224 11.02 -4.03 3.93
N THR A 225 9.99 -4.84 3.72
CA THR A 225 9.56 -5.84 4.72
C THR A 225 9.47 -7.21 4.06
N ASP A 226 10.48 -8.02 4.35
CA ASP A 226 10.75 -9.32 3.75
C ASP A 226 10.60 -9.31 2.22
N ALA A 227 11.22 -8.31 1.59
CA ALA A 227 10.94 -7.94 0.20
C ALA A 227 11.82 -8.64 -0.83
N VAL A 228 11.39 -8.58 -2.10
CA VAL A 228 12.24 -8.84 -3.28
C VAL A 228 12.68 -7.49 -3.84
N PHE A 229 13.97 -7.20 -3.80
CA PHE A 229 14.51 -5.91 -4.24
C PHE A 229 15.90 -6.07 -4.87
N THR A 230 16.03 -5.62 -6.12
CA THR A 230 17.27 -5.64 -6.88
C THR A 230 17.32 -4.41 -7.78
N LEU A 231 18.48 -3.75 -7.83
CA LEU A 231 18.77 -2.66 -8.75
C LEU A 231 19.87 -3.09 -9.74
N PRO A 232 19.51 -3.61 -10.93
CA PRO A 232 20.49 -3.99 -11.95
C PRO A 232 21.44 -2.85 -12.35
N SER A 233 20.97 -1.60 -12.35
CA SER A 233 21.79 -0.44 -12.77
C SER A 233 22.58 0.20 -11.64
N VAL A 234 22.61 -0.40 -10.44
CA VAL A 234 23.16 0.24 -9.23
C VAL A 234 24.60 0.74 -9.39
N THR A 235 25.41 0.04 -10.19
CA THR A 235 26.81 0.43 -10.45
C THR A 235 26.95 1.71 -11.26
N ASN A 236 25.88 2.13 -11.94
CA ASN A 236 25.80 3.36 -12.73
C ASN A 236 25.16 4.52 -11.94
N MET A 237 24.59 4.26 -10.76
CA MET A 237 23.89 5.27 -9.96
C MET A 237 24.91 6.05 -9.12
N ASP A 238 24.86 7.37 -9.19
CA ASP A 238 25.69 8.29 -8.42
C ASP A 238 25.08 8.65 -7.05
N TRP A 239 23.86 8.21 -6.77
CA TRP A 239 23.19 8.32 -5.48
C TRP A 239 22.22 7.16 -5.25
N LEU A 240 21.93 6.86 -3.99
CA LEU A 240 20.91 5.91 -3.57
C LEU A 240 20.23 6.42 -2.30
N PRO A 241 18.93 6.14 -2.09
CA PRO A 241 18.32 6.33 -0.78
C PRO A 241 18.92 5.37 0.24
N ALA A 242 18.69 5.60 1.53
CA ALA A 242 18.97 4.59 2.54
C ALA A 242 17.98 3.42 2.39
N ILE A 243 18.47 2.19 2.27
CA ILE A 243 17.62 1.01 2.05
C ILE A 243 17.80 0.05 3.22
N ARG A 244 16.70 -0.28 3.89
CA ARG A 244 16.68 -1.27 4.97
C ARG A 244 15.57 -2.28 4.74
N ASP A 245 15.87 -3.57 4.92
CA ASP A 245 14.93 -4.67 4.82
C ASP A 245 14.76 -5.39 6.16
N TRP A 246 13.55 -5.34 6.71
CA TRP A 246 13.13 -6.06 7.90
C TRP A 246 12.70 -7.46 7.49
N ARG A 247 13.58 -8.44 7.70
CA ARG A 247 13.40 -9.83 7.27
C ARG A 247 12.68 -10.65 8.32
N ALA A 248 11.86 -11.59 7.85
CA ALA A 248 11.36 -12.66 8.70
C ALA A 248 12.54 -13.55 9.13
N THR A 249 12.82 -13.62 10.43
CA THR A 249 13.90 -14.47 10.97
C THR A 249 13.51 -15.09 12.32
N PRO A 250 14.22 -16.12 12.79
CA PRO A 250 14.02 -16.63 14.14
C PRO A 250 14.37 -15.64 15.27
N HIS A 251 15.04 -14.52 14.99
CA HIS A 251 15.39 -13.53 16.01
C HIS A 251 14.19 -12.66 16.38
N THR A 252 13.86 -12.61 17.67
CA THR A 252 12.74 -11.82 18.19
C THR A 252 13.07 -10.34 18.41
N GLU A 253 14.36 -9.98 18.45
CA GLU A 253 14.81 -8.60 18.58
C GLU A 253 14.63 -7.84 17.25
N ILE A 254 13.70 -6.90 17.22
CA ILE A 254 13.46 -6.03 16.06
C ILE A 254 14.67 -5.11 15.85
N GLY A 255 15.13 -4.98 14.59
CA GLY A 255 16.24 -4.10 14.25
C GLY A 255 17.63 -4.74 14.40
N LEU A 256 17.72 -5.97 14.93
CA LEU A 256 18.98 -6.71 15.02
C LEU A 256 19.57 -6.93 13.62
N GLN A 257 20.78 -6.42 13.40
CA GLN A 257 21.45 -6.56 12.10
C GLN A 257 21.72 -8.04 11.77
N ILE A 258 21.33 -8.45 10.57
CA ILE A 258 21.51 -9.82 10.10
C ILE A 258 22.75 -9.90 9.21
N ASP A 259 23.66 -10.84 9.51
CA ASP A 259 24.84 -11.08 8.68
C ASP A 259 24.44 -11.30 7.21
N ASN A 260 25.15 -10.63 6.31
CA ASN A 260 24.93 -10.72 4.87
C ASN A 260 25.31 -12.07 4.27
N ARG A 261 26.05 -12.91 5.01
CA ARG A 261 26.52 -14.21 4.52
C ARG A 261 25.46 -15.32 4.58
N THR A 262 24.41 -15.16 5.36
CA THR A 262 23.43 -16.24 5.63
C THR A 262 22.15 -16.15 4.78
N ILE A 263 22.01 -15.12 3.94
CA ILE A 263 20.80 -14.87 3.15
C ILE A 263 21.18 -14.84 1.67
N HIS A 264 20.56 -15.71 0.87
CA HIS A 264 20.73 -15.72 -0.58
C HIS A 264 20.15 -14.45 -1.23
N GLY A 265 20.83 -13.90 -2.23
CA GLY A 265 20.34 -12.72 -2.98
C GLY A 265 20.54 -11.38 -2.28
N LYS A 266 21.48 -11.27 -1.33
CA LYS A 266 21.80 -10.00 -0.67
C LYS A 266 22.61 -9.06 -1.54
N TYR A 267 22.30 -7.78 -1.39
CA TYR A 267 22.99 -6.69 -2.07
C TYR A 267 23.69 -5.77 -1.07
N PRO A 268 24.93 -5.33 -1.34
CA PRO A 268 25.72 -4.54 -0.39
C PRO A 268 25.12 -3.15 -0.10
N TYR A 269 24.21 -2.67 -0.95
CA TYR A 269 23.49 -1.41 -0.80
C TYR A 269 22.21 -1.51 0.05
N VAL A 270 21.91 -2.67 0.61
CA VAL A 270 20.75 -2.89 1.50
C VAL A 270 21.24 -3.31 2.89
N THR A 271 20.74 -2.63 3.92
CA THR A 271 20.92 -3.06 5.31
C THR A 271 19.82 -4.05 5.68
N TYR A 272 20.17 -5.22 6.19
CA TYR A 272 19.20 -6.24 6.57
C TYR A 272 19.12 -6.36 8.08
N VAL A 273 17.91 -6.31 8.62
CA VAL A 273 17.64 -6.39 10.06
C VAL A 273 16.49 -7.37 10.33
N SER A 274 16.40 -7.90 11.55
CA SER A 274 15.26 -8.74 11.92
C SER A 274 13.98 -7.90 12.05
N ALA A 275 12.87 -8.44 11.54
CA ALA A 275 11.53 -7.91 11.74
C ALA A 275 10.94 -8.25 13.12
N GLY A 276 11.60 -9.08 13.92
CA GLY A 276 11.09 -9.59 15.21
C GLY A 276 10.05 -10.72 15.10
N THR A 277 9.85 -11.26 13.90
CA THR A 277 8.96 -12.39 13.61
C THR A 277 9.61 -13.31 12.59
N ASN A 278 9.23 -14.59 12.60
CA ASN A 278 9.62 -15.56 11.58
C ASN A 278 8.55 -15.74 10.49
N GLN A 279 7.45 -14.98 10.54
CA GLN A 279 6.36 -15.03 9.56
C GLN A 279 6.51 -13.90 8.55
N HIS A 280 6.55 -14.25 7.27
CA HIS A 280 6.69 -13.31 6.14
C HIS A 280 5.67 -12.17 6.21
N GLU A 281 4.39 -12.53 6.31
CA GLU A 281 3.26 -11.61 6.27
C GLU A 281 3.14 -10.70 7.50
N GLU A 282 3.79 -11.05 8.61
CA GLU A 282 3.73 -10.27 9.86
C GLU A 282 4.78 -9.15 9.89
N THR A 283 5.81 -9.22 9.05
CA THR A 283 6.97 -8.31 9.08
C THR A 283 6.58 -6.83 9.03
N SER A 284 5.64 -6.46 8.17
CA SER A 284 5.10 -5.09 8.06
C SER A 284 4.42 -4.61 9.34
N ALA A 285 3.70 -5.47 10.05
CA ALA A 285 2.96 -5.06 11.25
C ALA A 285 3.85 -5.08 12.50
N VAL A 286 4.68 -6.11 12.65
CA VAL A 286 5.53 -6.27 13.84
C VAL A 286 6.63 -5.21 13.89
N ALA A 287 7.25 -4.89 12.74
CA ALA A 287 8.36 -3.94 12.69
C ALA A 287 7.94 -2.47 12.59
N VAL A 288 6.64 -2.15 12.61
CA VAL A 288 6.10 -0.81 12.29
C VAL A 288 6.79 0.32 13.07
N GLU A 289 7.00 0.16 14.37
CA GLU A 289 7.64 1.18 15.22
C GLU A 289 9.12 1.39 14.87
N ASP A 290 9.85 0.32 14.52
CA ASP A 290 11.25 0.42 14.12
C ASP A 290 11.40 1.00 12.71
N ILE A 291 10.48 0.66 11.80
CA ILE A 291 10.37 1.25 10.47
C ILE A 291 10.21 2.76 10.58
N PHE A 292 9.30 3.23 11.43
CA PHE A 292 9.10 4.66 11.59
C PHE A 292 10.25 5.37 12.30
N ARG A 293 10.90 4.73 13.29
CA ARG A 293 12.15 5.26 13.87
C ARG A 293 13.24 5.42 12.80
N PHE A 294 13.33 4.50 11.86
CA PHE A 294 14.24 4.62 10.72
C PHE A 294 13.83 5.77 9.80
N ILE A 295 12.56 5.91 9.43
CA ILE A 295 12.08 7.03 8.61
C ILE A 295 12.37 8.38 9.27
N ASP A 296 12.09 8.51 10.58
CA ASP A 296 12.36 9.72 11.37
C ASP A 296 13.84 10.14 11.30
N SER A 297 14.78 9.19 11.16
CA SER A 297 16.21 9.52 11.03
C SER A 297 16.62 10.11 9.67
N TYR A 298 15.73 10.08 8.67
CA TYR A 298 15.95 10.61 7.32
C TYR A 298 14.98 11.72 6.92
N PHE A 299 13.93 11.94 7.71
CA PHE A 299 13.02 13.06 7.54
C PHE A 299 13.53 14.17 8.45
N GLU A 300 14.30 15.09 7.86
CA GLU A 300 14.75 16.33 8.50
C GLU A 300 13.59 17.28 8.84
#